data_AF-A0A9P6VW29-F1
#
_entry.id   AF-A0A9P6VW29-F1
#
_cell.length_a   1.000
_cell.length_b   1.000
_cell.length_c   1.000
_cell.angle_alpha   90.00
_cell.angle_beta   90.00
_cell.angle_gamma   90.00
#
_symmetry.space_group_name_H-M   'P 1'
#
loop_
_entity.id
_entity.type
_entity.pdbx_description
1 polymer ?
#
loop_
_entity_poly.entity_id
_entity_poly.type
_entity_poly.pdbx_seq_one_letter_code
_entity_poly.pdbx_strand_id
1 'polypeptide(L)'
;MTPRLAVGEVYRHEGEKLDLLWSAGLAQNTVHVVDFASSLYCAAKWACSQPSQKAILQAHSEVLTPTSTLARNITLPAQSASLANKAVEAAVFSAVDDGETTQLDIARVTEAVISFAKLNLADVTSDVNEKHLESWNQMLQASDPPVQPGMPVSPVMPADLLGPEAISFDNTALKRLTGWTPKHSLTVEIAQEMVDGFAKEGHWPALRKGKVKK
;
A
#
# COMPACT_ATOMS: atom_id res chain seq x y z
N MET A 1 2.84 0.24 2.20
CA MET A 1 4.00 0.47 3.08
C MET A 1 4.18 1.93 3.47
N THR A 2 4.33 2.87 2.53
CA THR A 2 4.69 4.27 2.80
C THR A 2 3.96 4.96 3.98
N PRO A 3 2.62 4.90 4.11
CA PRO A 3 1.95 5.55 5.24
C PRO A 3 2.32 4.92 6.59
N ARG A 4 2.50 3.59 6.65
CA ARG A 4 2.92 2.86 7.87
C ARG A 4 4.33 3.25 8.33
N LEU A 5 5.24 3.51 7.39
CA LEU A 5 6.59 4.02 7.70
C LEU A 5 6.52 5.47 8.21
N ALA A 6 5.71 6.33 7.60
CA ALA A 6 5.51 7.71 8.04
C ALA A 6 4.84 7.79 9.43
N VAL A 7 3.86 6.92 9.71
CA VAL A 7 3.28 6.74 11.05
C VAL A 7 4.36 6.31 12.04
N GLY A 8 5.16 5.28 11.74
CA GLY A 8 6.27 4.87 12.62
C GLY A 8 7.21 6.02 12.96
N GLU A 9 7.54 6.86 11.98
CA GLU A 9 8.39 8.04 12.13
C GLU A 9 7.75 9.15 13.00
N VAL A 10 6.43 9.32 12.93
CA VAL A 10 5.66 10.16 13.88
C VAL A 10 5.77 9.64 15.31
N TYR A 11 5.53 8.34 15.56
CA TYR A 11 5.64 7.77 16.91
C TYR A 11 7.07 7.85 17.47
N ARG A 12 8.08 7.67 16.61
CA ARG A 12 9.50 7.90 16.95
C ARG A 12 9.80 9.37 17.28
N HIS A 13 9.06 10.33 16.74
CA HIS A 13 9.23 11.75 17.05
C HIS A 13 8.55 12.17 18.37
N GLU A 14 7.33 11.66 18.63
CA GLU A 14 6.57 11.93 19.86
C GLU A 14 7.04 11.09 21.07
N GLY A 15 7.83 10.04 20.84
CA GLY A 15 8.30 9.13 21.91
C GLY A 15 7.26 8.09 22.34
N GLU A 16 6.22 7.88 21.52
CA GLU A 16 5.06 7.06 21.84
C GLU A 16 5.16 5.59 21.37
N LYS A 17 4.29 4.75 21.92
CA LYS A 17 4.03 3.35 21.51
C LYS A 17 2.60 3.19 20.97
N LEU A 18 2.18 1.96 20.70
CA LEU A 18 1.28 1.69 19.60
C LEU A 18 0.44 0.38 19.74
N ASP A 19 0.00 -0.07 20.92
CA ASP A 19 -0.58 -1.42 21.18
C ASP A 19 -1.81 -1.89 20.32
N LEU A 20 -1.89 -3.19 20.00
CA LEU A 20 -2.14 -3.78 18.64
C LEU A 20 -3.59 -3.88 18.08
N LEU A 21 -3.75 -3.65 16.75
CA LEU A 21 -5.02 -3.73 16.01
C LEU A 21 -5.47 -5.17 15.77
N TRP A 22 -4.69 -5.98 15.04
CA TRP A 22 -5.10 -7.33 14.63
C TRP A 22 -4.00 -8.37 14.87
N SER A 23 -4.32 -9.63 14.59
CA SER A 23 -3.40 -10.75 14.84
C SER A 23 -2.11 -10.62 14.05
N ALA A 24 -0.98 -11.00 14.67
CA ALA A 24 0.35 -11.01 14.05
C ALA A 24 0.40 -11.69 12.66
N GLY A 25 -0.38 -12.75 12.45
CA GLY A 25 -0.49 -13.49 11.19
C GLY A 25 -1.56 -12.97 10.21
N LEU A 26 -2.11 -11.77 10.40
CA LEU A 26 -3.02 -11.17 9.41
C LEU A 26 -2.23 -10.95 8.10
N ALA A 27 -2.71 -11.56 7.00
CA ALA A 27 -2.07 -11.43 5.70
C ALA A 27 -2.18 -10.01 5.16
N GLN A 28 -1.07 -9.52 4.63
CA GLN A 28 -0.83 -8.15 4.20
C GLN A 28 0.09 -8.14 2.97
N ASN A 29 -0.27 -8.91 1.92
CA ASN A 29 0.60 -9.07 0.74
C ASN A 29 1.05 -7.71 0.17
N THR A 30 2.31 -7.66 -0.24
CA THR A 30 2.97 -6.46 -0.75
C THR A 30 3.34 -6.63 -2.22
N VAL A 31 3.76 -5.53 -2.86
CA VAL A 31 4.46 -5.56 -4.14
C VAL A 31 5.41 -4.37 -4.20
N HIS A 32 6.62 -4.58 -4.72
CA HIS A 32 7.54 -3.47 -4.96
C HIS A 32 7.14 -2.67 -6.20
N VAL A 33 7.36 -1.35 -6.22
CA VAL A 33 6.90 -0.47 -7.31
C VAL A 33 7.50 -0.85 -8.67
N VAL A 34 8.77 -1.30 -8.69
CA VAL A 34 9.44 -1.79 -9.91
C VAL A 34 8.81 -3.09 -10.40
N ASP A 35 8.44 -3.98 -9.49
CA ASP A 35 7.80 -5.25 -9.82
C ASP A 35 6.38 -5.03 -10.34
N PHE A 36 5.62 -4.13 -9.72
CA PHE A 36 4.31 -3.69 -10.21
C PHE A 36 4.40 -3.04 -11.60
N ALA A 37 5.36 -2.13 -11.83
CA ALA A 37 5.55 -1.56 -13.16
C ALA A 37 5.91 -2.63 -14.21
N SER A 38 6.73 -3.63 -13.84
CA SER A 38 7.08 -4.74 -14.73
C SER A 38 5.90 -5.69 -14.99
N SER A 39 4.99 -5.88 -14.03
CA SER A 39 3.80 -6.73 -14.22
C SER A 39 2.83 -6.12 -15.22
N LEU A 40 2.63 -4.80 -15.20
CA LEU A 40 1.85 -4.06 -16.19
C LEU A 40 2.41 -4.27 -17.61
N TYR A 41 3.73 -4.17 -17.77
CA TYR A 41 4.38 -4.44 -19.06
C TYR A 41 4.20 -5.89 -19.51
N CYS A 42 4.40 -6.86 -18.62
CA CYS A 42 4.24 -8.28 -18.93
C CYS A 42 2.78 -8.64 -19.30
N ALA A 43 1.81 -8.11 -18.57
CA ALA A 43 0.38 -8.28 -18.86
C ALA A 43 -0.02 -7.65 -20.20
N ALA A 44 0.45 -6.42 -20.49
CA ALA A 44 0.21 -5.76 -21.77
C ALA A 44 0.85 -6.54 -22.95
N LYS A 45 2.10 -6.98 -22.79
CA LYS A 45 2.81 -7.78 -23.80
C LYS A 45 2.09 -9.11 -24.07
N TRP A 46 1.62 -9.79 -23.01
CA TRP A 46 0.81 -11.00 -23.14
C TRP A 46 -0.50 -10.74 -23.86
N ALA A 47 -1.25 -9.70 -23.49
CA ALA A 47 -2.50 -9.34 -24.14
C ALA A 47 -2.30 -9.04 -25.65
N CYS A 48 -1.25 -8.31 -26.02
CA CYS A 48 -0.90 -8.06 -27.42
C CYS A 48 -0.46 -9.31 -28.20
N SER A 49 -0.06 -10.39 -27.52
CA SER A 49 0.26 -11.67 -28.16
C SER A 49 -0.97 -12.53 -28.45
N GLN A 50 -2.13 -12.20 -27.86
CA GLN A 50 -3.37 -12.94 -28.08
C GLN A 50 -4.05 -12.52 -29.40
N PRO A 51 -4.62 -13.46 -30.17
CA PRO A 51 -5.20 -13.16 -31.49
C PRO A 51 -6.51 -12.38 -31.43
N SER A 52 -7.14 -12.24 -30.26
CA SER A 52 -8.37 -11.45 -30.06
C SER A 52 -8.67 -11.23 -28.57
N GLN A 53 -9.55 -10.27 -28.25
CA GLN A 53 -10.12 -10.13 -26.91
C GLN A 53 -10.83 -11.40 -26.43
N LYS A 54 -11.48 -12.16 -27.33
CA LYS A 54 -12.09 -13.44 -26.97
C LYS A 54 -11.05 -14.46 -26.50
N ALA A 55 -9.88 -14.51 -27.14
CA ALA A 55 -8.77 -15.37 -26.72
C ALA A 55 -8.17 -14.95 -25.37
N ILE A 56 -8.07 -13.63 -25.10
CA ILE A 56 -7.68 -13.10 -23.78
C ILE A 56 -8.61 -13.66 -22.70
N LEU A 57 -9.93 -13.47 -22.85
CA LEU A 57 -10.93 -13.90 -21.86
C LEU A 57 -10.97 -15.44 -21.72
N GLN A 58 -10.79 -16.18 -22.81
CA GLN A 58 -10.70 -17.65 -22.76
C GLN A 58 -9.44 -18.17 -22.05
N ALA A 59 -8.35 -17.42 -22.07
CA ALA A 59 -7.10 -17.79 -21.40
C ALA A 59 -7.08 -17.40 -19.91
N HIS A 60 -7.70 -16.26 -19.56
CA HIS A 60 -8.02 -15.87 -18.19
C HIS A 60 -9.12 -14.81 -18.19
N SER A 61 -10.16 -15.03 -17.40
CA SER A 61 -11.20 -14.04 -17.12
C SER A 61 -11.69 -14.19 -15.69
N GLU A 62 -11.96 -13.07 -15.04
CA GLU A 62 -12.72 -13.02 -13.80
C GLU A 62 -14.05 -12.29 -14.04
N VAL A 63 -15.10 -12.77 -13.40
CA VAL A 63 -16.43 -12.17 -13.47
C VAL A 63 -16.45 -10.94 -12.56
N LEU A 64 -16.49 -9.75 -13.15
CA LEU A 64 -16.58 -8.52 -12.39
C LEU A 64 -18.02 -8.34 -11.91
N THR A 65 -18.22 -8.60 -10.61
CA THR A 65 -19.49 -8.41 -9.91
C THR A 65 -20.00 -6.96 -10.08
N PRO A 66 -21.19 -6.73 -10.67
CA PRO A 66 -21.68 -5.38 -10.94
C PRO A 66 -21.83 -4.55 -9.67
N THR A 67 -21.42 -3.27 -9.73
CA THR A 67 -21.50 -2.32 -8.60
C THR A 67 -22.92 -2.19 -8.02
N SER A 68 -23.95 -2.44 -8.82
CA SER A 68 -25.37 -2.48 -8.41
C SER A 68 -25.74 -3.60 -7.43
N THR A 69 -24.90 -4.63 -7.29
CA THR A 69 -25.07 -5.72 -6.30
C THR A 69 -24.33 -5.47 -4.99
N LEU A 70 -23.41 -4.50 -4.96
CA LEU A 70 -22.82 -4.00 -3.72
C LEU A 70 -23.84 -3.06 -3.06
N ALA A 71 -24.20 -3.31 -1.80
CA ALA A 71 -25.28 -2.63 -1.10
C ALA A 71 -24.97 -1.17 -0.69
N ARG A 72 -24.63 -0.33 -1.66
CA ARG A 72 -24.37 1.11 -1.51
C ARG A 72 -25.22 1.88 -2.52
N ASN A 73 -25.83 2.98 -2.09
CA ASN A 73 -26.64 3.86 -2.94
C ASN A 73 -25.74 4.62 -3.94
N ILE A 74 -25.34 3.95 -5.01
CA ILE A 74 -24.45 4.49 -6.05
C ILE A 74 -25.30 4.89 -7.26
N THR A 75 -25.48 6.20 -7.44
CA THR A 75 -26.10 6.75 -8.65
C THR A 75 -25.12 6.62 -9.82
N LEU A 76 -25.38 5.67 -10.72
CA LEU A 76 -24.62 5.55 -11.97
C LEU A 76 -24.83 6.80 -12.86
N PRO A 77 -23.79 7.31 -13.54
CA PRO A 77 -23.95 8.32 -14.58
C PRO A 77 -24.93 7.83 -15.65
N ALA A 78 -25.75 8.73 -16.22
CA ALA A 78 -26.79 8.37 -17.18
C ALA A 78 -26.27 7.57 -18.40
N GLN A 79 -25.03 7.81 -18.81
CA GLN A 79 -24.34 7.10 -19.90
C GLN A 79 -24.07 5.61 -19.56
N SER A 80 -23.94 5.28 -18.27
CA SER A 80 -23.66 3.93 -17.76
C SER A 80 -24.93 3.12 -17.44
N ALA A 81 -26.13 3.69 -17.59
CA ALA A 81 -27.39 2.99 -17.32
C ALA A 81 -27.57 1.72 -18.16
N SER A 82 -27.03 1.71 -19.39
CA SER A 82 -27.04 0.55 -20.31
C SER A 82 -26.09 -0.60 -19.91
N LEU A 83 -25.26 -0.38 -18.89
CA LEU A 83 -24.29 -1.34 -18.35
C LEU A 83 -24.73 -1.96 -17.02
N ALA A 84 -25.73 -1.38 -16.34
CA ALA A 84 -26.08 -1.69 -14.94
C ALA A 84 -26.41 -3.16 -14.64
N ASN A 85 -26.81 -3.93 -15.67
CA ASN A 85 -27.20 -5.34 -15.58
C ASN A 85 -26.38 -6.26 -16.51
N LYS A 86 -25.25 -5.81 -17.05
CA LYS A 86 -24.37 -6.65 -17.88
C LYS A 86 -23.27 -7.24 -17.02
N ALA A 87 -23.10 -8.57 -17.07
CA ALA A 87 -21.87 -9.19 -16.60
C ALA A 87 -20.70 -8.66 -17.44
N VAL A 88 -19.66 -8.17 -16.78
CA VAL A 88 -18.43 -7.70 -17.41
C VAL A 88 -17.34 -8.70 -17.09
N GLU A 89 -16.69 -9.23 -18.13
CA GLU A 89 -15.53 -10.10 -18.00
C GLU A 89 -14.28 -9.31 -18.37
N ALA A 90 -13.21 -9.50 -17.59
CA ALA A 90 -11.90 -8.97 -17.87
C ALA A 90 -10.83 -10.00 -17.47
N ALA A 91 -9.69 -9.99 -18.17
CA ALA A 91 -8.49 -10.62 -17.64
C ALA A 91 -7.96 -9.75 -16.49
N VAL A 92 -8.27 -10.15 -15.26
CA VAL A 92 -7.81 -9.50 -14.02
C VAL A 92 -6.55 -10.22 -13.54
N PHE A 93 -5.56 -9.47 -13.05
CA PHE A 93 -4.35 -10.05 -12.50
C PHE A 93 -3.98 -9.35 -11.20
N SER A 94 -3.73 -10.13 -10.15
CA SER A 94 -3.07 -9.62 -8.96
C SER A 94 -1.55 -9.63 -9.15
N ALA A 95 -0.93 -8.47 -8.94
CA ALA A 95 0.52 -8.32 -8.89
C ALA A 95 0.95 -8.17 -7.42
N VAL A 96 1.34 -9.28 -6.80
CA VAL A 96 1.93 -9.34 -5.46
C VAL A 96 3.29 -10.04 -5.49
N ASP A 97 4.12 -9.74 -4.50
CA ASP A 97 5.35 -10.48 -4.22
C ASP A 97 5.06 -11.87 -3.64
N ASP A 98 6.12 -12.68 -3.51
CA ASP A 98 6.06 -14.06 -3.02
C ASP A 98 6.46 -14.16 -1.53
N GLY A 99 6.41 -13.04 -0.80
CA GLY A 99 6.88 -12.96 0.58
C GLY A 99 5.87 -13.45 1.63
N GLU A 100 4.60 -13.64 1.25
CA GLU A 100 3.47 -13.93 2.17
C GLU A 100 3.42 -12.98 3.38
N THR A 101 3.76 -11.70 3.14
CA THR A 101 3.88 -10.64 4.15
C THR A 101 2.73 -10.62 5.15
N THR A 102 3.05 -10.67 6.44
CA THR A 102 2.08 -10.54 7.53
C THR A 102 2.17 -9.17 8.22
N GLN A 103 1.17 -8.84 9.05
CA GLN A 103 1.21 -7.67 9.92
C GLN A 103 2.45 -7.65 10.84
N LEU A 104 2.93 -8.81 11.30
CA LEU A 104 4.14 -8.91 12.12
C LEU A 104 5.40 -8.52 11.33
N ASP A 105 5.48 -8.87 10.04
CA ASP A 105 6.65 -8.56 9.22
C ASP A 105 6.71 -7.07 8.88
N ILE A 106 5.56 -6.46 8.60
CA ILE A 106 5.41 -5.01 8.48
C ILE A 106 5.85 -4.29 9.76
N ALA A 107 5.48 -4.81 10.92
CA ALA A 107 5.90 -4.24 12.19
C ALA A 107 7.43 -4.34 12.36
N ARG A 108 8.01 -5.53 12.25
CA ARG A 108 9.46 -5.77 12.34
C ARG A 108 10.26 -4.85 11.42
N VAL A 109 9.83 -4.71 10.17
CA VAL A 109 10.49 -3.85 9.18
C VAL A 109 10.38 -2.37 9.55
N THR A 110 9.21 -1.93 10.03
CA THR A 110 9.01 -0.54 10.46
C THR A 110 9.85 -0.19 11.69
N GLU A 111 9.94 -1.06 12.70
CA GLU A 111 10.77 -0.86 13.92
C GLU A 111 12.28 -0.93 13.62
N ALA A 112 12.70 -1.73 12.65
CA ALA A 112 14.10 -1.83 12.23
C ALA A 112 14.59 -0.59 11.46
N VAL A 113 13.76 -0.06 10.55
CA VAL A 113 14.05 1.18 9.79
C VAL A 113 13.89 2.42 10.67
N ILE A 114 12.83 2.46 11.48
CA ILE A 114 12.49 3.59 12.34
C ILE A 114 12.68 3.17 13.80
N SER A 115 13.86 3.47 14.36
CA SER A 115 14.27 3.04 15.70
C SER A 115 13.51 3.74 16.84
N PHE A 116 12.28 3.30 17.13
CA PHE A 116 11.55 3.59 18.39
C PHE A 116 11.28 2.32 19.20
N ALA A 117 10.91 2.49 20.47
CA ALA A 117 10.84 1.40 21.42
C ALA A 117 9.46 0.70 21.44
N LYS A 118 9.39 -0.51 20.87
CA LYS A 118 8.23 -1.41 20.83
C LYS A 118 7.02 -0.93 20.04
N LEU A 119 6.84 -1.58 18.90
CA LEU A 119 5.68 -1.49 18.02
C LEU A 119 4.46 -2.33 18.44
N ASN A 120 3.37 -1.96 17.76
CA ASN A 120 2.13 -2.70 17.52
C ASN A 120 1.31 -1.86 16.46
N LEU A 121 -0.03 -1.71 16.51
CA LEU A 121 -0.81 -0.64 15.83
C LEU A 121 -2.08 -0.30 16.66
N ALA A 122 -2.46 0.96 16.95
CA ALA A 122 -3.46 1.26 18.03
C ALA A 122 -4.66 2.14 17.62
N ASP A 123 -5.88 1.74 18.04
CA ASP A 123 -7.16 2.50 17.99
C ASP A 123 -7.25 3.48 16.80
N VAL A 124 -6.97 2.99 15.58
CA VAL A 124 -6.77 3.87 14.43
C VAL A 124 -8.12 4.28 13.83
N THR A 125 -8.58 5.46 14.21
CA THR A 125 -9.79 6.12 13.71
C THR A 125 -9.44 7.45 13.00
N SER A 126 -10.45 8.28 12.66
CA SER A 126 -10.23 9.62 12.09
C SER A 126 -9.36 10.49 13.00
N ASP A 127 -9.66 10.50 14.30
CA ASP A 127 -8.99 11.27 15.34
C ASP A 127 -7.48 10.96 15.40
N VAL A 128 -7.10 9.72 15.10
CA VAL A 128 -5.71 9.26 15.08
C VAL A 128 -5.00 9.66 13.79
N ASN A 129 -5.68 9.58 12.64
CA ASN A 129 -5.17 10.16 11.38
C ASN A 129 -4.94 11.68 11.49
N GLU A 130 -5.81 12.40 12.20
CA GLU A 130 -5.64 13.84 12.48
C GLU A 130 -4.40 14.10 13.34
N LYS A 131 -4.22 13.37 14.45
CA LYS A 131 -3.01 13.43 15.29
C LYS A 131 -1.74 13.17 14.49
N HIS A 132 -1.75 12.13 13.65
CA HIS A 132 -0.58 11.76 12.83
C HIS A 132 -0.23 12.86 11.84
N LEU A 133 -1.24 13.43 11.16
CA LEU A 133 -1.06 14.50 10.20
C LEU A 133 -0.57 15.79 10.88
N GLU A 134 -1.06 16.12 12.08
CA GLU A 134 -0.57 17.28 12.84
C GLU A 134 0.90 17.13 13.21
N SER A 135 1.28 16.02 13.85
CA SER A 135 2.67 15.76 14.24
C SER A 135 3.60 15.71 13.01
N TRP A 136 3.19 15.04 11.94
CA TRP A 136 3.94 15.02 10.68
C TRP A 136 4.15 16.44 10.11
N ASN A 137 3.13 17.28 10.10
CA ASN A 137 3.28 18.69 9.68
C ASN A 137 4.24 19.47 10.59
N GLN A 138 4.23 19.25 11.91
CA GLN A 138 5.23 19.82 12.83
C GLN A 138 6.65 19.34 12.48
N MET A 139 6.81 18.05 12.12
CA MET A 139 8.10 17.48 11.70
C MET A 139 8.60 18.06 10.36
N LEU A 140 7.74 18.19 9.35
CA LEU A 140 8.08 18.80 8.05
C LEU A 140 8.53 20.26 8.21
N GLN A 141 7.85 21.03 9.07
CA GLN A 141 8.23 22.42 9.41
C GLN A 141 9.53 22.50 10.23
N ALA A 142 9.76 21.53 11.12
CA ALA A 142 10.95 21.47 11.97
C ALA A 142 12.20 20.89 11.27
N SER A 143 12.02 20.29 10.10
CA SER A 143 13.04 19.73 9.20
C SER A 143 14.05 20.79 8.74
N ASP A 144 15.26 20.33 8.43
CA ASP A 144 16.34 21.16 7.89
C ASP A 144 16.99 20.47 6.68
N PRO A 145 16.71 20.90 5.43
CA PRO A 145 15.83 22.01 5.07
C PRO A 145 14.34 21.72 5.37
N PRO A 146 13.49 22.75 5.48
CA PRO A 146 12.04 22.58 5.64
C PRO A 146 11.44 21.84 4.44
N VAL A 147 10.57 20.87 4.70
CA VAL A 147 9.81 20.17 3.67
C VAL A 147 8.48 20.88 3.45
N GLN A 148 8.08 21.09 2.20
CA GLN A 148 6.85 21.81 1.88
C GLN A 148 5.60 20.95 2.19
N PRO A 149 4.43 21.54 2.48
CA PRO A 149 3.17 20.79 2.50
C PRO A 149 2.79 20.25 1.11
N GLY A 150 2.09 19.12 1.05
CA GLY A 150 1.58 18.54 -0.20
C GLY A 150 2.53 17.59 -0.93
N MET A 151 3.64 17.17 -0.30
CA MET A 151 4.52 16.12 -0.83
C MET A 151 3.81 14.76 -0.90
N PRO A 152 4.27 13.80 -1.74
CA PRO A 152 3.61 12.50 -1.90
C PRO A 152 3.63 11.59 -0.65
N VAL A 153 4.38 11.94 0.40
CA VAL A 153 4.44 11.18 1.66
C VAL A 153 3.46 11.77 2.68
N SER A 154 2.52 10.95 3.13
CA SER A 154 1.54 11.27 4.16
C SER A 154 1.41 10.09 5.14
N PRO A 155 1.26 10.35 6.45
CA PRO A 155 1.00 9.32 7.46
C PRO A 155 -0.47 8.88 7.48
N VAL A 156 -1.37 9.51 6.71
CA VAL A 156 -2.79 9.17 6.69
C VAL A 156 -2.98 7.72 6.24
N MET A 157 -3.55 6.91 7.13
CA MET A 157 -3.89 5.52 6.88
C MET A 157 -5.30 5.41 6.30
N PRO A 158 -5.47 4.88 5.06
CA PRO A 158 -6.76 4.52 4.50
C PRO A 158 -7.46 3.46 5.35
N ALA A 159 -8.79 3.56 5.49
CA ALA A 159 -9.58 2.66 6.35
C ALA A 159 -9.51 1.19 5.91
N ASP A 160 -9.38 0.93 4.61
CA ASP A 160 -9.17 -0.39 4.02
C ASP A 160 -7.80 -1.02 4.36
N LEU A 161 -6.80 -0.22 4.75
CA LEU A 161 -5.52 -0.71 5.29
C LEU A 161 -5.53 -0.86 6.83
N LEU A 162 -6.66 -0.61 7.47
CA LEU A 162 -6.87 -0.67 8.92
C LEU A 162 -7.94 -1.69 9.33
N GLY A 163 -8.75 -2.20 8.39
CA GLY A 163 -9.74 -3.24 8.67
C GLY A 163 -9.12 -4.59 9.06
N PRO A 164 -9.90 -5.48 9.70
CA PRO A 164 -9.46 -6.83 10.07
C PRO A 164 -9.34 -7.79 8.88
N GLU A 165 -9.72 -7.35 7.68
CA GLU A 165 -9.70 -8.17 6.47
C GLU A 165 -8.27 -8.49 6.01
N ALA A 166 -8.04 -9.76 5.66
CA ALA A 166 -6.78 -10.20 5.08
C ALA A 166 -6.59 -9.61 3.68
N ILE A 167 -5.48 -8.90 3.46
CA ILE A 167 -5.04 -8.50 2.13
C ILE A 167 -4.23 -9.67 1.57
N SER A 168 -4.95 -10.62 0.95
CA SER A 168 -4.39 -11.82 0.33
C SER A 168 -4.80 -11.89 -1.14
N PHE A 169 -3.83 -12.09 -2.03
CA PHE A 169 -4.02 -12.09 -3.48
C PHE A 169 -3.23 -13.23 -4.14
N ASP A 170 -3.72 -13.75 -5.27
CA ASP A 170 -3.06 -14.84 -6.02
C ASP A 170 -2.40 -14.31 -7.31
N ASN A 171 -1.06 -14.39 -7.39
CA ASN A 171 -0.31 -14.02 -8.59
C ASN A 171 -0.12 -15.20 -9.60
N THR A 172 -0.68 -16.39 -9.32
CA THR A 172 -0.48 -17.60 -10.14
C THR A 172 -0.91 -17.42 -11.59
N ALA A 173 -2.06 -16.77 -11.85
CA ALA A 173 -2.53 -16.52 -13.21
C ALA A 173 -1.58 -15.60 -13.99
N LEU A 174 -1.10 -14.53 -13.35
CA LEU A 174 -0.15 -13.57 -13.90
C LEU A 174 1.18 -14.25 -14.26
N LYS A 175 1.75 -15.02 -13.34
CA LYS A 175 2.98 -15.80 -13.57
C LYS A 175 2.83 -16.78 -14.73
N ARG A 176 1.80 -17.63 -14.68
CA ARG A 176 1.53 -18.70 -15.65
C ARG A 176 1.38 -18.18 -17.08
N LEU A 177 0.70 -17.06 -17.27
CA LEU A 177 0.33 -16.56 -18.60
C LEU A 177 1.35 -15.58 -19.18
N THR A 178 2.01 -14.78 -18.34
CA THR A 178 2.90 -13.72 -18.80
C THR A 178 4.39 -14.05 -18.65
N GLY A 179 4.73 -15.08 -17.86
CA GLY A 179 6.11 -15.37 -17.46
C GLY A 179 6.70 -14.36 -16.47
N TRP A 180 5.89 -13.44 -15.93
CA TRP A 180 6.30 -12.51 -14.90
C TRP A 180 6.64 -13.25 -13.59
N THR A 181 7.54 -12.69 -12.78
CA THR A 181 7.86 -13.15 -11.43
C THR A 181 8.38 -11.93 -10.66
N PRO A 182 7.94 -11.70 -9.40
CA PRO A 182 8.46 -10.61 -8.58
C PRO A 182 9.96 -10.84 -8.30
N LYS A 183 10.72 -9.75 -8.16
CA LYS A 183 12.16 -9.78 -7.87
C LYS A 183 12.48 -9.29 -6.46
N HIS A 184 11.52 -8.67 -5.81
CA HIS A 184 11.62 -8.04 -4.51
C HIS A 184 10.57 -8.63 -3.57
N SER A 185 10.85 -8.60 -2.27
CA SER A 185 9.91 -8.92 -1.20
C SER A 185 10.08 -7.91 -0.06
N LEU A 186 9.11 -7.80 0.84
CA LEU A 186 9.24 -6.88 1.96
C LEU A 186 10.43 -7.28 2.86
N THR A 187 11.40 -6.38 3.00
CA THR A 187 12.62 -6.53 3.79
C THR A 187 12.96 -5.21 4.48
N VAL A 188 13.86 -5.24 5.47
CA VAL A 188 14.34 -4.02 6.15
C VAL A 188 15.07 -3.13 5.15
N GLU A 189 15.86 -3.74 4.26
CA GLU A 189 16.68 -3.09 3.25
C GLU A 189 15.82 -2.33 2.24
N ILE A 190 14.75 -2.93 1.71
CA ILE A 190 13.84 -2.27 0.76
C ILE A 190 13.00 -1.17 1.43
N ALA A 191 12.63 -1.34 2.70
CA ALA A 191 11.95 -0.27 3.43
C ALA A 191 12.88 0.90 3.78
N GLN A 192 14.17 0.63 4.05
CA GLN A 192 15.18 1.67 4.21
C GLN A 192 15.43 2.39 2.87
N GLU A 193 15.58 1.66 1.75
CA GLU A 193 15.69 2.23 0.41
C GLU A 193 14.52 3.18 0.09
N MET A 194 13.30 2.80 0.48
CA MET A 194 12.12 3.64 0.32
C MET A 194 12.20 4.95 1.14
N VAL A 195 12.61 4.89 2.40
CA VAL A 195 12.80 6.08 3.26
C VAL A 195 13.94 6.95 2.74
N ASP A 196 15.07 6.35 2.36
CA ASP A 196 16.24 7.04 1.82
C ASP A 196 15.92 7.74 0.48
N GLY A 197 15.10 7.12 -0.36
CA GLY A 197 14.56 7.72 -1.59
C GLY A 197 13.77 8.99 -1.31
N PHE A 198 12.77 8.93 -0.42
CA PHE A 198 12.00 10.11 -0.03
C PHE A 198 12.87 11.17 0.66
N ALA A 199 13.82 10.79 1.51
CA ALA A 199 14.74 11.73 2.16
C ALA A 199 15.63 12.45 1.15
N LYS A 200 16.17 11.73 0.15
CA LYS A 200 16.98 12.26 -0.94
C LYS A 200 16.20 13.22 -1.85
N GLU A 201 14.91 12.97 -2.06
CA GLU A 201 14.01 13.85 -2.81
C GLU A 201 13.50 15.05 -1.99
N GLY A 202 13.82 15.12 -0.69
CA GLY A 202 13.33 16.17 0.21
C GLY A 202 11.85 16.01 0.53
N HIS A 203 11.35 14.78 0.59
CA HIS A 203 9.96 14.40 0.87
C HIS A 203 9.80 13.71 2.23
N TRP A 204 10.88 13.62 3.02
CA TRP A 204 10.93 13.04 4.37
C TRP A 204 11.52 14.03 5.38
N PRO A 205 11.02 14.10 6.63
CA PRO A 205 11.56 14.99 7.65
C PRO A 205 13.03 14.71 8.00
N ALA A 206 13.89 15.72 7.90
CA ALA A 206 15.30 15.69 8.32
C ALA A 206 15.47 16.43 9.65
N LEU A 207 15.12 15.78 10.77
CA LEU A 207 15.19 16.38 12.10
C LEU A 207 16.60 16.32 12.70
N ARG A 208 17.16 17.48 13.07
CA ARG A 208 18.42 17.56 13.83
C ARG A 208 18.27 16.86 15.20
N LYS A 209 19.26 16.02 15.56
CA LYS A 209 19.33 15.31 16.85
C LYS A 209 19.27 16.31 18.02
N GLY A 210 18.10 16.40 18.66
CA GLY A 210 17.81 17.38 19.72
C GLY A 210 16.38 17.94 19.69
N LYS A 211 15.64 17.82 18.58
CA LYS A 211 14.22 18.21 18.47
C LYS A 211 13.21 17.06 18.67
N VAL A 212 13.66 15.85 19.02
CA VAL A 212 12.74 14.73 19.35
C VAL A 212 12.12 15.04 20.72
N LYS A 213 10.79 14.98 20.83
CA LYS A 213 10.10 15.15 22.11
C LYS A 213 10.49 13.98 23.02
N LYS A 214 10.68 14.26 24.31
CA LYS A 214 11.10 13.29 25.34
C LYS A 214 9.97 13.01 26.30
#